data_AF-A0A7K3MV67-F1
#
_entry.id   AF-A0A7K3MV67-F1
#
_cell.length_a   1.000
_cell.length_b   1.000
_cell.length_c   1.000
_cell.angle_alpha   90.00
_cell.angle_beta   90.00
_cell.angle_gamma   90.00
#
_symmetry.space_group_name_H-M   'P 1'
#
loop_
_entity.id
_entity.type
_entity.pdbx_description
1 polymer ?
#
loop_
_entity_poly.entity_id
_entity_poly.type
_entity_poly.pdbx_seq_one_letter_code
_entity_poly.pdbx_strand_id
1 'polypeptide(L)'
;MRKIYLFILFFSVFQYEIQSQTMHGILIESTLSDIYGRYGSNRGNQRVTIGTSSILKNYNTTTAVRIEYDFFYVNDNPILLICQSSMDFNQERPNCNSDVTIPFNKDHFTNYEFDGCIGNSKIMGIHLEMLNPSNRTVDELITLENGWNWQYSYDTIWVDFDNSFQDKRQISFKINELQNYIGKKFIHFRTGYKTQYTNIVTYDIDISSPKLATAPVVTNPNCSYDKGNVTFTFESPLDMKEGDELDLYCSSIDEATLKNTVVKYNQIVNNSYVLDNLDENNYKFSYQVRQKEGAITSLEPKVGEKNTFTITPPDPLKFTATKKQDVLCNGGDTGEIEIEILSGIGPYRFFVDNAEKTATLEGGKYIIRGLSTNQASSKVYDVKVTANGCVEKNP
;
A
#
# COMPACT_ATOMS: atom_id res chain seq x y z
N MET A 1 -50.84 -19.01 -16.98
CA MET A 1 -50.62 -18.70 -15.55
C MET A 1 -49.80 -19.81 -14.91
N ARG A 2 -48.47 -19.66 -14.85
CA ARG A 2 -47.54 -20.57 -14.15
C ARG A 2 -46.98 -19.81 -12.97
N LYS A 3 -47.30 -20.23 -11.74
CA LYS A 3 -46.76 -19.64 -10.50
C LYS A 3 -45.32 -20.13 -10.34
N ILE A 4 -44.36 -19.21 -10.43
CA ILE A 4 -42.96 -19.45 -10.07
C ILE A 4 -42.83 -19.12 -8.59
N TYR A 5 -42.49 -20.12 -7.78
CA TYR A 5 -42.19 -19.95 -6.36
C TYR A 5 -40.76 -19.41 -6.24
N LEU A 6 -40.64 -18.18 -5.75
CA LEU A 6 -39.37 -17.52 -5.45
C LEU A 6 -38.84 -18.08 -4.11
N PHE A 7 -37.92 -19.03 -4.18
CA PHE A 7 -37.21 -19.55 -3.01
C PHE A 7 -36.09 -18.56 -2.66
N ILE A 8 -36.36 -17.63 -1.73
CA ILE A 8 -35.34 -16.72 -1.19
C ILE A 8 -34.47 -17.54 -0.24
N LEU A 9 -33.33 -18.01 -0.73
CA LEU A 9 -32.24 -18.51 0.09
C LEU A 9 -31.66 -17.33 0.87
N PHE A 10 -32.09 -17.18 2.12
CA PHE A 10 -31.37 -16.37 3.12
C PHE A 10 -29.99 -17.02 3.33
N PHE A 11 -28.99 -16.58 2.57
CA PHE A 11 -27.59 -16.75 2.96
C PHE A 11 -27.40 -15.89 4.20
N SER A 12 -27.47 -16.52 5.37
CA SER A 12 -27.03 -15.93 6.63
C SER A 12 -25.54 -15.64 6.52
N VAL A 13 -25.21 -14.39 6.18
CA VAL A 13 -23.86 -13.86 6.34
C VAL A 13 -23.62 -13.83 7.85
N PHE A 14 -22.97 -14.86 8.38
CA PHE A 14 -22.34 -14.79 9.69
C PHE A 14 -21.17 -13.80 9.59
N GLN A 15 -21.46 -12.51 9.67
CA GLN A 15 -20.46 -11.55 10.15
C GLN A 15 -20.28 -11.88 11.63
N TYR A 16 -19.25 -12.69 11.93
CA TYR A 16 -18.70 -12.76 13.26
C TYR A 16 -18.04 -11.41 13.53
N GLU A 17 -18.81 -10.49 14.10
CA GLU A 17 -18.22 -9.37 14.83
C GLU A 17 -17.41 -9.97 15.96
N ILE A 18 -16.07 -9.89 15.86
CA ILE A 18 -15.21 -10.04 17.04
C ILE A 18 -15.59 -8.83 17.91
N GLN A 19 -16.56 -9.02 18.81
CA GLN A 19 -16.94 -8.03 19.81
C GLN A 19 -15.65 -7.53 20.47
N SER A 20 -15.52 -6.21 20.60
CA SER A 20 -14.43 -5.62 21.37
C SER A 20 -14.46 -6.24 22.76
N GLN A 21 -13.48 -7.10 23.05
CA GLN A 21 -13.34 -7.64 24.39
C GLN A 21 -12.94 -6.47 25.28
N THR A 22 -13.75 -6.08 26.26
CA THR A 22 -13.42 -5.01 27.21
C THR A 22 -12.60 -5.52 28.41
N MET A 23 -11.92 -6.67 28.24
CA MET A 23 -11.21 -7.34 29.31
C MET A 23 -9.90 -6.62 29.60
N HIS A 24 -9.72 -6.20 30.85
CA HIS A 24 -8.50 -5.58 31.34
C HIS A 24 -7.84 -6.52 32.35
N GLY A 25 -6.53 -6.75 32.19
CA GLY A 25 -5.74 -7.60 33.06
C GLY A 25 -4.85 -6.78 33.98
N ILE A 26 -4.49 -7.36 35.12
CA ILE A 26 -3.44 -6.88 36.01
C ILE A 26 -2.44 -8.00 36.18
N LEU A 27 -1.17 -7.72 35.86
CA LEU A 27 -0.04 -8.59 36.16
C LEU A 27 0.74 -7.99 37.33
N ILE A 28 0.96 -8.78 38.37
CA ILE A 28 1.76 -8.38 39.53
C ILE A 28 3.03 -9.21 39.56
N GLU A 29 4.18 -8.56 39.42
CA GLU A 29 5.48 -9.14 39.73
C GLU A 29 5.83 -8.80 41.18
N SER A 30 5.93 -9.80 42.05
CA SER A 30 6.30 -9.62 43.45
C SER A 30 7.67 -10.24 43.73
N THR A 31 8.63 -9.42 44.12
CA THR A 31 9.95 -9.88 44.58
C THR A 31 9.93 -9.94 46.10
N LEU A 32 9.63 -11.12 46.63
CA LEU A 32 9.55 -11.38 48.07
C LEU A 32 10.95 -11.66 48.60
N SER A 33 11.40 -10.87 49.56
CA SER A 33 12.76 -10.96 50.11
C SER A 33 12.81 -10.50 51.58
N ASP A 34 13.87 -10.89 52.27
CA ASP A 34 14.16 -10.42 53.62
C ASP A 34 14.85 -9.03 53.57
N ILE A 35 14.11 -8.00 53.17
CA ILE A 35 14.63 -6.62 53.05
C ILE A 35 15.27 -6.07 54.35
N TYR A 36 15.07 -6.73 55.50
CA TYR A 36 15.58 -6.34 56.81
C TYR A 36 16.65 -7.29 57.42
N GLY A 37 17.04 -8.36 56.72
CA GLY A 37 18.08 -9.31 57.11
C GLY A 37 17.65 -10.44 58.08
N ARG A 38 18.46 -11.51 58.13
CA ARG A 38 18.27 -12.82 58.82
C ARG A 38 18.17 -12.82 60.37
N TYR A 39 17.77 -11.73 61.02
CA TYR A 39 17.62 -11.73 62.47
C TYR A 39 16.19 -12.16 62.87
N GLY A 40 16.03 -13.45 63.17
CA GLY A 40 14.78 -14.05 63.66
C GLY A 40 13.82 -14.60 62.59
N SER A 41 12.79 -15.34 63.03
CA SER A 41 11.71 -15.89 62.18
C SER A 41 10.56 -14.87 62.05
N ASN A 42 10.66 -13.91 61.14
CA ASN A 42 9.61 -12.91 60.94
C ASN A 42 8.57 -13.43 59.95
N ARG A 43 7.31 -13.05 60.14
CA ARG A 43 6.20 -13.40 59.25
C ARG A 43 5.51 -12.13 58.81
N GLY A 44 5.22 -12.05 57.53
CA GLY A 44 4.52 -10.91 56.99
C GLY A 44 3.64 -11.29 55.80
N ASN A 45 2.81 -10.33 55.42
CA ASN A 45 1.94 -10.44 54.27
C ASN A 45 1.97 -9.17 53.43
N GLN A 46 1.55 -9.32 52.18
CA GLN A 46 1.38 -8.24 51.22
C GLN A 46 0.16 -8.50 50.38
N ARG A 47 -0.70 -7.50 50.26
CA ARG A 47 -1.96 -7.60 49.55
C ARG A 47 -2.07 -6.47 48.54
N VAL A 48 -2.44 -6.81 47.31
CA VAL A 48 -2.88 -5.86 46.30
C VAL A 48 -4.34 -6.13 46.00
N THR A 49 -5.18 -5.11 46.07
CA THR A 49 -6.63 -5.20 45.85
C THR A 49 -7.07 -4.16 44.83
N ILE A 50 -7.78 -4.60 43.80
CA ILE A 50 -8.39 -3.76 42.76
C ILE A 50 -9.82 -4.26 42.57
N GLY A 51 -10.78 -3.46 42.99
CA GLY A 51 -12.20 -3.85 43.00
C GLY A 51 -12.44 -5.11 43.83
N THR A 52 -13.08 -6.09 43.21
CA THR A 52 -13.40 -7.39 43.79
C THR A 52 -12.24 -8.39 43.77
N SER A 53 -11.14 -8.07 43.08
CA SER A 53 -9.97 -8.95 42.98
C SER A 53 -8.90 -8.58 44.01
N SER A 54 -8.28 -9.60 44.61
CA SER A 54 -7.21 -9.40 45.59
C SER A 54 -6.18 -10.53 45.51
N ILE A 55 -4.89 -10.17 45.51
CA ILE A 55 -3.76 -11.11 45.61
C ILE A 55 -3.10 -10.91 46.97
N LEU A 56 -2.96 -12.00 47.72
CA LEU A 56 -2.28 -12.03 49.01
C LEU A 56 -1.01 -12.88 48.91
N LYS A 57 0.12 -12.28 49.25
CA LYS A 57 1.40 -12.95 49.43
C LYS A 57 1.74 -13.04 50.90
N ASN A 58 2.38 -14.14 51.27
CA ASN A 58 2.90 -14.37 52.60
C ASN A 58 4.39 -14.70 52.48
N TYR A 59 5.18 -14.21 53.42
CA TYR A 59 6.62 -14.47 53.44
C TYR A 59 7.12 -14.72 54.85
N ASN A 60 8.16 -15.55 54.96
CA ASN A 60 8.85 -15.86 56.20
C ASN A 60 10.36 -15.72 55.98
N THR A 61 11.10 -15.13 56.92
CA THR A 61 12.55 -14.87 56.80
C THR A 61 13.44 -16.10 56.65
N THR A 62 12.89 -17.31 56.80
CA THR A 62 13.58 -18.57 56.49
C THR A 62 13.51 -18.96 55.00
N THR A 63 12.74 -18.25 54.19
CA THR A 63 12.60 -18.55 52.76
C THR A 63 13.63 -17.80 51.91
N ALA A 64 14.09 -18.41 50.83
CA ALA A 64 14.89 -17.73 49.82
C ALA A 64 14.09 -16.61 49.13
N VAL A 65 14.80 -15.66 48.51
CA VAL A 65 14.20 -14.66 47.63
C VAL A 65 13.43 -15.35 46.51
N ARG A 66 12.18 -14.92 46.28
CA ARG A 66 11.30 -15.47 45.25
C ARG A 66 10.73 -14.33 44.42
N ILE A 67 10.69 -14.53 43.11
CA ILE A 67 9.95 -13.69 42.19
C ILE A 67 8.70 -14.47 41.80
N GLU A 68 7.54 -13.93 42.09
CA GLU A 68 6.24 -14.53 41.79
C GLU A 68 5.43 -13.61 40.89
N TYR A 69 4.65 -14.23 40.00
CA TYR A 69 3.78 -13.54 39.06
C TYR A 69 2.33 -13.98 39.29
N ASP A 70 1.43 -13.01 39.45
CA ASP A 70 0.00 -13.24 39.56
C ASP A 70 -0.74 -12.40 38.53
N PHE A 71 -1.72 -13.01 37.87
CA PHE A 71 -2.54 -12.36 36.87
C PHE A 71 -4.02 -12.51 37.20
N PHE A 72 -4.77 -11.43 37.12
CA PHE A 72 -6.23 -11.44 37.25
C PHE A 72 -6.89 -10.40 36.34
N TYR A 73 -8.17 -10.62 36.05
CA TYR A 73 -8.99 -9.67 35.28
C TYR A 73 -9.71 -8.69 36.19
N VAL A 74 -9.83 -7.44 35.74
CA VAL A 74 -10.68 -6.41 36.37
C VAL A 74 -12.03 -6.38 35.67
N ASN A 75 -13.00 -7.09 36.22
CA ASN A 75 -14.34 -7.25 35.62
C ASN A 75 -15.35 -6.20 36.10
N ASP A 76 -15.02 -5.45 37.15
CA ASP A 76 -15.80 -4.34 37.69
C ASP A 76 -15.25 -2.97 37.22
N ASN A 77 -15.72 -1.88 37.83
CA ASN A 77 -15.26 -0.51 37.56
C ASN A 77 -14.69 0.12 38.85
N PRO A 78 -13.59 -0.41 39.40
CA PRO A 78 -13.00 0.14 40.61
C PRO A 78 -12.34 1.47 40.31
N ILE A 79 -12.31 2.33 41.32
CA ILE A 79 -11.67 3.65 41.24
C ILE A 79 -10.40 3.74 42.09
N LEU A 80 -10.07 2.66 42.82
CA LEU A 80 -8.92 2.60 43.73
C LEU A 80 -8.12 1.31 43.49
N LEU A 81 -6.81 1.46 43.59
CA LEU A 81 -5.85 0.37 43.81
C LEU A 81 -5.35 0.50 45.23
N ILE A 82 -5.48 -0.58 46.00
CA ILE A 82 -5.13 -0.64 47.42
C ILE A 82 -4.00 -1.64 47.60
N CYS A 83 -2.85 -1.17 48.08
CA CYS A 83 -1.71 -1.98 48.48
C CYS A 83 -1.56 -1.95 49.99
N GLN A 84 -1.39 -3.10 50.61
CA GLN A 84 -1.19 -3.22 52.05
C GLN A 84 -0.08 -4.22 52.31
N SER A 85 0.77 -3.96 53.29
CA SER A 85 1.79 -4.91 53.70
C SER A 85 2.12 -4.75 55.17
N SER A 86 2.28 -5.88 55.85
CA SER A 86 2.72 -5.91 57.24
C SER A 86 3.77 -6.99 57.47
N MET A 87 4.69 -6.73 58.40
CA MET A 87 5.63 -7.73 58.91
C MET A 87 5.80 -7.55 60.42
N ASP A 88 5.59 -8.64 61.15
CA ASP A 88 5.82 -8.70 62.59
C ASP A 88 7.25 -9.20 62.86
N PHE A 89 8.00 -8.44 63.67
CA PHE A 89 9.35 -8.82 64.09
C PHE A 89 9.33 -9.50 65.45
N ASN A 90 10.04 -10.62 65.58
CA ASN A 90 10.00 -11.38 66.83
C ASN A 90 10.81 -10.74 67.96
N GLN A 91 11.92 -10.02 67.70
CA GLN A 91 12.70 -9.31 68.73
C GLN A 91 13.44 -8.09 68.13
N GLU A 92 13.42 -6.97 68.86
CA GLU A 92 14.28 -5.77 68.69
C GLU A 92 14.02 -4.80 67.50
N ARG A 93 12.98 -4.98 66.68
CA ARG A 93 12.59 -3.99 65.67
C ARG A 93 11.10 -3.65 65.68
N PRO A 94 10.72 -2.38 65.37
CA PRO A 94 9.31 -2.02 65.21
C PRO A 94 8.71 -2.75 64.01
N ASN A 95 7.46 -3.21 64.16
CA ASN A 95 6.69 -3.83 63.07
C ASN A 95 6.65 -2.91 61.85
N CYS A 96 6.77 -3.50 60.66
CA CYS A 96 6.58 -2.77 59.42
C CYS A 96 5.10 -2.82 59.05
N ASN A 97 4.53 -1.66 58.72
CA ASN A 97 3.23 -1.52 58.09
C ASN A 97 3.35 -0.50 56.96
N SER A 98 2.97 -0.88 55.75
CA SER A 98 3.01 -0.04 54.55
C SER A 98 1.68 -0.19 53.83
N ASP A 99 0.85 0.84 53.90
CA ASP A 99 -0.48 0.85 53.27
C ASP A 99 -0.57 2.06 52.35
N VAL A 100 -0.93 1.80 51.09
CA VAL A 100 -1.10 2.81 50.06
C VAL A 100 -2.42 2.61 49.35
N THR A 101 -3.10 3.72 49.07
CA THR A 101 -4.30 3.74 48.23
C THR A 101 -4.12 4.82 47.19
N ILE A 102 -4.24 4.45 45.90
CA ILE A 102 -4.12 5.38 44.78
C ILE A 102 -5.36 5.33 43.89
N PRO A 103 -5.64 6.41 43.13
CA PRO A 103 -6.62 6.38 42.07
C PRO A 103 -6.29 5.30 41.04
N PHE A 104 -7.33 4.64 40.53
CA PHE A 104 -7.22 3.61 39.50
C PHE A 104 -8.28 3.85 38.42
N ASN A 105 -7.87 3.71 37.16
CA ASN A 105 -8.76 3.68 36.01
C ASN A 105 -8.28 2.54 35.11
N LYS A 106 -9.10 1.49 34.96
CA LYS A 106 -8.71 0.29 34.22
C LYS A 106 -8.33 0.56 32.77
N ASP A 107 -8.95 1.58 32.14
CA ASP A 107 -8.76 1.89 30.73
C ASP A 107 -7.44 2.64 30.46
N HIS A 108 -6.79 3.19 31.50
CA HIS A 108 -5.57 4.00 31.37
C HIS A 108 -4.46 3.62 32.36
N PHE A 109 -4.69 2.61 33.22
CA PHE A 109 -3.72 2.23 34.24
C PHE A 109 -2.55 1.50 33.60
N THR A 110 -1.35 2.09 33.65
CA THR A 110 -0.15 1.51 33.07
C THR A 110 0.62 0.68 34.09
N ASN A 111 1.04 1.27 35.21
CA ASN A 111 1.72 0.57 36.29
C ASN A 111 1.73 1.35 37.61
N TYR A 112 2.07 0.64 38.69
CA TYR A 112 2.41 1.22 39.99
C TYR A 112 3.43 0.31 40.69
N GLU A 113 4.43 0.91 41.33
CA GLU A 113 5.40 0.17 42.16
C GLU A 113 5.06 0.37 43.64
N PHE A 114 4.96 -0.74 44.37
CA PHE A 114 4.67 -0.76 45.79
C PHE A 114 5.83 -1.38 46.56
N ASP A 115 6.46 -0.57 47.40
CA ASP A 115 7.49 -1.00 48.34
C ASP A 115 6.82 -1.46 49.65
N GLY A 116 6.57 -2.76 49.72
CA GLY A 116 5.96 -3.40 50.86
C GLY A 116 6.97 -3.90 51.90
N CYS A 117 6.44 -4.35 53.02
CA CYS A 117 7.23 -4.81 54.16
C CYS A 117 7.91 -6.17 53.91
N ILE A 118 7.37 -6.99 53.01
CA ILE A 118 7.91 -8.32 52.67
C ILE A 118 8.56 -8.37 51.28
N GLY A 119 8.69 -7.24 50.60
CA GLY A 119 9.22 -7.15 49.25
C GLY A 119 8.56 -6.06 48.40
N ASN A 120 9.05 -5.89 47.18
CA ASN A 120 8.47 -4.95 46.22
C ASN A 120 7.47 -5.68 45.30
N SER A 121 6.39 -4.99 44.92
CA SER A 121 5.48 -5.42 43.86
C SER A 121 5.43 -4.39 42.75
N LYS A 122 5.59 -4.84 41.51
CA LYS A 122 5.24 -4.07 40.31
C LYS A 122 3.87 -4.51 39.85
N ILE A 123 2.89 -3.62 40.01
CA ILE A 123 1.52 -3.82 39.55
C ILE A 123 1.41 -3.22 38.16
N MET A 124 1.05 -4.04 37.17
CA MET A 124 1.11 -3.67 35.75
C MET A 124 -0.26 -3.87 35.10
N GLY A 125 -0.78 -2.82 34.47
CA GLY A 125 -1.93 -2.93 33.59
C GLY A 125 -1.56 -3.71 32.33
N ILE A 126 -2.41 -4.67 32.00
CA ILE A 126 -2.33 -5.50 30.79
C ILE A 126 -3.58 -5.21 29.96
N HIS A 127 -3.46 -4.34 28.97
CA HIS A 127 -4.54 -3.95 28.06
C HIS A 127 -3.93 -3.23 26.85
N LEU A 128 -4.66 -3.17 25.74
CA LEU A 128 -4.23 -2.45 24.54
C LEU A 128 -5.09 -1.22 24.32
N GLU A 129 -4.46 -0.08 24.08
CA GLU A 129 -5.17 1.10 23.62
C GLU A 129 -5.17 1.11 22.09
N MET A 130 -6.36 1.34 21.50
CA MET A 130 -6.48 1.46 20.06
C MET A 130 -5.91 2.82 19.62
N LEU A 131 -4.84 2.76 18.83
CA LEU A 131 -4.26 3.94 18.23
C LEU A 131 -5.20 4.51 17.14
N ASN A 132 -5.33 5.84 17.07
CA ASN A 132 -6.17 6.54 16.10
C ASN A 132 -5.33 7.35 15.09
N PRO A 133 -5.61 7.31 13.77
CA PRO A 133 -6.65 6.49 13.10
C PRO A 133 -6.32 4.98 13.19
N SER A 134 -7.26 4.10 12.81
CA SER A 134 -7.10 2.63 12.84
C SER A 134 -6.40 2.02 11.63
N ASN A 135 -6.13 2.82 10.60
CA ASN A 135 -5.44 2.40 9.39
C ASN A 135 -3.93 2.44 9.57
N ARG A 136 -3.23 1.35 9.27
CA ARG A 136 -1.76 1.25 9.37
C ARG A 136 -1.15 0.87 8.05
N THR A 137 -0.13 1.62 7.62
CA THR A 137 0.61 1.20 6.43
C THR A 137 1.60 0.09 6.75
N VAL A 138 1.87 -0.82 5.81
CA VAL A 138 2.73 -1.98 6.08
C VAL A 138 4.16 -1.63 6.51
N ASP A 139 4.66 -0.45 6.11
CA ASP A 139 6.00 0.05 6.41
C ASP A 139 6.06 1.00 7.62
N GLU A 140 4.91 1.36 8.20
CA GLU A 140 4.79 2.22 9.37
C GLU A 140 5.27 1.50 10.64
N LEU A 141 6.02 2.22 11.47
CA LEU A 141 6.43 1.71 12.78
C LEU A 141 5.23 1.78 13.74
N ILE A 142 4.75 0.63 14.17
CA ILE A 142 3.69 0.48 15.18
C ILE A 142 4.34 0.26 16.53
N THR A 143 3.85 0.96 17.56
CA THR A 143 4.23 0.72 18.95
C THR A 143 3.00 0.32 19.75
N LEU A 144 3.05 -0.83 20.41
CA LEU A 144 2.04 -1.30 21.34
C LEU A 144 2.61 -1.28 22.76
N GLU A 145 1.79 -0.86 23.72
CA GLU A 145 2.16 -0.68 25.12
C GLU A 145 1.26 -1.50 26.04
N ASN A 146 1.59 -1.52 27.34
CA ASN A 146 0.81 -2.18 28.38
C ASN A 146 0.58 -3.68 28.13
N GLY A 147 1.56 -4.38 27.58
CA GLY A 147 1.48 -5.83 27.37
C GLY A 147 2.55 -6.65 28.09
N TRP A 148 2.57 -7.95 27.81
CA TRP A 148 3.55 -8.89 28.33
C TRP A 148 3.75 -10.11 27.40
N ASN A 149 2.72 -10.96 27.25
CA ASN A 149 2.67 -11.98 26.20
C ASN A 149 1.99 -11.40 24.96
N TRP A 150 2.66 -11.39 23.81
CA TRP A 150 2.17 -10.71 22.62
C TRP A 150 1.78 -11.68 21.52
N GLN A 151 0.58 -11.48 20.96
CA GLN A 151 0.11 -12.22 19.80
C GLN A 151 -0.52 -11.32 18.75
N TYR A 152 -0.41 -11.75 17.50
CA TYR A 152 -1.12 -11.16 16.38
C TYR A 152 -1.94 -12.23 15.64
N SER A 153 -2.94 -11.78 14.88
CA SER A 153 -3.74 -12.63 14.00
C SER A 153 -4.22 -11.79 12.82
N TYR A 154 -4.27 -12.38 11.62
CA TYR A 154 -4.97 -11.77 10.49
C TYR A 154 -6.39 -12.30 10.32
N ASP A 155 -6.70 -13.41 11.00
CA ASP A 155 -7.97 -14.14 10.91
C ASP A 155 -8.33 -14.63 12.33
N THR A 156 -8.58 -15.93 12.51
CA THR A 156 -8.93 -16.53 13.81
C THR A 156 -7.78 -17.26 14.50
N ILE A 157 -6.65 -17.48 13.81
CA ILE A 157 -5.49 -18.21 14.33
C ILE A 157 -4.46 -17.21 14.85
N TRP A 158 -4.22 -17.27 16.16
CA TRP A 158 -3.24 -16.42 16.83
C TRP A 158 -1.83 -16.99 16.72
N VAL A 159 -0.89 -16.09 16.43
CA VAL A 159 0.53 -16.37 16.30
C VAL A 159 1.27 -15.56 17.36
N ASP A 160 2.22 -16.19 18.05
CA ASP A 160 3.12 -15.49 18.96
C ASP A 160 4.05 -14.56 18.19
N PHE A 161 4.23 -13.34 18.69
CA PHE A 161 5.38 -12.54 18.28
C PHE A 161 6.68 -13.28 18.61
N ASP A 162 7.75 -12.93 17.90
CA ASP A 162 9.10 -13.45 18.17
C ASP A 162 9.44 -13.35 19.67
N ASN A 163 10.21 -14.31 20.18
CA ASN A 163 10.57 -14.41 21.60
C ASN A 163 11.25 -13.14 22.14
N SER A 164 11.89 -12.33 21.29
CA SER A 164 12.47 -11.04 21.67
C SER A 164 11.44 -10.00 22.13
N PHE A 165 10.18 -10.15 21.70
CA PHE A 165 9.05 -9.30 22.09
C PHE A 165 8.30 -9.81 23.33
N GLN A 166 8.45 -11.08 23.69
CA GLN A 166 7.78 -11.66 24.85
C GLN A 166 8.38 -11.12 26.16
N ASP A 167 7.56 -11.07 27.22
CA ASP A 167 7.91 -10.49 28.52
C ASP A 167 8.35 -9.01 28.43
N LYS A 168 7.81 -8.27 27.45
CA LYS A 168 8.04 -6.82 27.27
C LYS A 168 6.78 -6.03 27.53
N ARG A 169 6.92 -4.90 28.22
CA ARG A 169 5.82 -3.94 28.44
C ARG A 169 5.43 -3.16 27.20
N GLN A 170 6.36 -3.02 26.26
CA GLN A 170 6.19 -2.26 25.03
C GLN A 170 6.95 -2.99 23.91
N ILE A 171 6.35 -3.02 22.72
CA ILE A 171 6.95 -3.59 21.52
C ILE A 171 6.76 -2.63 20.35
N SER A 172 7.75 -2.58 19.45
CA SER A 172 7.67 -1.81 18.22
C SER A 172 8.10 -2.65 17.02
N PHE A 173 7.33 -2.59 15.94
CA PHE A 173 7.51 -3.43 14.74
C PHE A 173 6.83 -2.79 13.53
N LYS A 174 7.13 -3.30 12.33
CA LYS A 174 6.38 -3.00 11.11
C LYS A 174 5.58 -4.22 10.68
N ILE A 175 4.42 -4.02 10.03
CA ILE A 175 3.59 -5.15 9.58
C ILE A 175 4.32 -5.99 8.52
N ASN A 176 5.13 -5.35 7.67
CA ASN A 176 5.92 -6.03 6.64
C ASN A 176 7.04 -6.95 7.21
N GLU A 177 7.35 -6.85 8.51
CA GLU A 177 8.28 -7.75 9.22
C GLU A 177 7.56 -8.99 9.78
N LEU A 178 6.22 -9.00 9.78
CA LEU A 178 5.41 -10.11 10.28
C LEU A 178 5.16 -11.16 9.18
N GLN A 179 5.00 -12.42 9.59
CA GLN A 179 4.83 -13.52 8.65
C GLN A 179 3.44 -13.50 8.02
N ASN A 180 3.35 -13.77 6.70
CA ASN A 180 2.08 -13.96 5.98
C ASN A 180 1.14 -12.74 5.96
N TYR A 181 1.69 -11.51 6.02
CA TYR A 181 0.89 -10.28 5.96
C TYR A 181 0.30 -9.98 4.56
N ILE A 182 0.88 -10.54 3.49
CA ILE A 182 0.48 -10.24 2.11
C ILE A 182 -0.98 -10.65 1.87
N GLY A 183 -1.77 -9.75 1.29
CA GLY A 183 -3.19 -9.97 1.00
C GLY A 183 -4.11 -9.91 2.21
N LYS A 184 -3.60 -9.52 3.40
CA LYS A 184 -4.41 -9.40 4.60
C LYS A 184 -5.03 -8.01 4.69
N LYS A 185 -6.32 -7.96 5.01
CA LYS A 185 -7.09 -6.71 5.15
C LYS A 185 -7.00 -6.14 6.56
N PHE A 186 -6.99 -7.02 7.55
CA PHE A 186 -6.98 -6.65 8.95
C PHE A 186 -5.84 -7.35 9.68
N ILE A 187 -5.33 -6.70 10.71
CA ILE A 187 -4.47 -7.34 11.71
C ILE A 187 -5.02 -7.04 13.10
N HIS A 188 -5.08 -8.09 13.91
CA HIS A 188 -5.54 -8.08 15.28
C HIS A 188 -4.35 -8.28 16.20
N PHE A 189 -4.30 -7.52 17.29
CA PHE A 189 -3.32 -7.71 18.35
C PHE A 189 -4.02 -7.99 19.67
N ARG A 190 -3.44 -8.87 20.47
CA ARG A 190 -3.81 -9.07 21.86
C ARG A 190 -2.58 -9.23 22.72
N THR A 191 -2.74 -8.91 23.98
CA THR A 191 -1.72 -9.15 24.99
C THR A 191 -2.28 -9.88 26.20
N GLY A 192 -1.43 -10.35 27.09
CA GLY A 192 -1.86 -11.22 28.17
C GLY A 192 -0.71 -11.73 29.03
N TYR A 193 -1.00 -12.77 29.82
CA TYR A 193 -0.01 -13.51 30.58
C TYR A 193 -0.27 -15.00 30.45
N LYS A 194 0.74 -15.77 30.05
CA LYS A 194 0.63 -17.20 29.72
C LYS A 194 -0.48 -17.43 28.68
N THR A 195 -1.54 -18.16 29.02
CA THR A 195 -2.65 -18.49 28.12
C THR A 195 -3.87 -17.59 28.29
N GLN A 196 -3.77 -16.56 29.13
CA GLN A 196 -4.86 -15.63 29.43
C GLN A 196 -4.60 -14.32 28.68
N TYR A 197 -5.55 -13.89 27.87
CA TYR A 197 -5.43 -12.67 27.06
C TYR A 197 -6.52 -11.66 27.39
N THR A 198 -6.25 -10.40 27.08
CA THR A 198 -7.11 -9.23 27.36
C THR A 198 -7.78 -8.76 26.08
N ASN A 199 -8.12 -7.48 25.99
CA ASN A 199 -8.77 -6.91 24.83
C ASN A 199 -7.98 -7.10 23.52
N ILE A 200 -8.73 -7.09 22.42
CA ILE A 200 -8.18 -7.15 21.06
C ILE A 200 -8.31 -5.77 20.45
N VAL A 201 -7.22 -5.27 19.87
CA VAL A 201 -7.25 -4.10 18.98
C VAL A 201 -7.10 -4.57 17.54
N THR A 202 -7.84 -3.93 16.64
CA THR A 202 -7.88 -4.30 15.21
C THR A 202 -7.48 -3.09 14.38
N TYR A 203 -6.58 -3.31 13.43
CA TYR A 203 -6.14 -2.31 12.48
C TYR A 203 -6.47 -2.74 11.06
N ASP A 204 -6.86 -1.77 10.24
CA ASP A 204 -6.91 -1.92 8.78
C ASP A 204 -5.47 -1.88 8.24
N ILE A 205 -5.12 -2.81 7.36
CA ILE A 205 -3.81 -2.82 6.71
C ILE A 205 -3.91 -2.03 5.42
N ASP A 206 -3.22 -0.90 5.36
CA ASP A 206 -3.01 -0.13 4.14
C ASP A 206 -1.71 -0.59 3.48
N ILE A 207 -1.82 -1.23 2.32
CA ILE A 207 -0.65 -1.62 1.54
C ILE A 207 -0.29 -0.45 0.63
N SER A 208 0.97 -0.04 0.54
CA SER A 208 1.34 0.99 -0.45
C SER A 208 1.28 0.41 -1.86
N SER A 209 0.77 1.17 -2.83
CA SER A 209 0.92 0.73 -4.22
C SER A 209 2.42 0.64 -4.55
N PRO A 210 2.82 -0.33 -5.36
CA PRO A 210 4.21 -0.50 -5.74
C PRO A 210 4.69 0.74 -6.50
N LYS A 211 5.91 1.17 -6.21
CA LYS A 211 6.53 2.32 -6.87
C LYS A 211 6.89 2.01 -8.31
N LEU A 212 6.94 3.04 -9.14
CA LEU A 212 7.52 2.92 -10.47
C LEU A 212 9.04 2.80 -10.38
N ALA A 213 9.63 1.85 -11.12
CA ALA A 213 11.07 1.66 -11.22
C ALA A 213 11.78 2.86 -11.85
N THR A 214 11.11 3.48 -12.81
CA THR A 214 11.57 4.69 -13.50
C THR A 214 10.36 5.54 -13.85
N ALA A 215 10.61 6.79 -14.29
CA ALA A 215 9.56 7.55 -14.96
C ALA A 215 8.95 6.73 -16.13
N PRO A 216 7.64 6.86 -16.41
CA PRO A 216 7.00 6.13 -17.49
C PRO A 216 7.69 6.40 -18.83
N VAL A 217 7.89 5.36 -19.63
CA VAL A 217 8.57 5.46 -20.92
C VAL A 217 7.53 5.70 -22.01
N VAL A 218 7.62 6.85 -22.66
CA VAL A 218 6.73 7.22 -23.77
C VAL A 218 7.26 6.66 -25.09
N THR A 219 6.38 6.03 -25.86
CA THR A 219 6.59 5.78 -27.29
C THR A 219 5.68 6.70 -28.09
N ASN A 220 6.27 7.73 -28.71
CA ASN A 220 5.53 8.62 -29.59
C ASN A 220 5.10 7.88 -30.86
N PRO A 221 3.95 8.27 -31.45
CA PRO A 221 3.50 7.69 -32.70
C PRO A 221 4.49 8.00 -33.84
N ASN A 222 4.57 7.11 -34.82
CA ASN A 222 5.43 7.29 -35.98
C ASN A 222 4.85 8.30 -36.99
N CYS A 223 3.52 8.40 -37.07
CA CYS A 223 2.81 9.33 -37.95
C CYS A 223 2.00 10.35 -37.15
N SER A 224 1.76 11.51 -37.75
CA SER A 224 1.00 12.62 -37.14
C SER A 224 -0.44 12.25 -36.75
N TYR A 225 -1.04 11.30 -37.48
CA TYR A 225 -2.40 10.80 -37.25
C TYR A 225 -2.45 9.53 -36.39
N ASP A 226 -1.30 8.95 -36.06
CA ASP A 226 -1.22 7.76 -35.21
C ASP A 226 -1.31 8.13 -33.73
N LYS A 227 -1.58 7.13 -32.89
CA LYS A 227 -1.69 7.27 -31.44
C LYS A 227 -0.45 6.74 -30.74
N GLY A 228 -0.01 7.43 -29.69
CA GLY A 228 1.13 7.05 -28.87
C GLY A 228 0.78 5.99 -27.82
N ASN A 229 1.80 5.55 -27.11
CA ASN A 229 1.67 4.69 -25.94
C ASN A 229 2.64 5.11 -24.83
N VAL A 230 2.37 4.64 -23.62
CA VAL A 230 3.24 4.81 -22.47
C VAL A 230 3.39 3.48 -21.74
N THR A 231 4.61 3.18 -21.31
CA THR A 231 4.95 1.98 -20.53
C THR A 231 5.22 2.35 -19.08
N PHE A 232 4.46 1.78 -18.16
CA PHE A 232 4.68 1.83 -16.72
C PHE A 232 5.46 0.59 -16.29
N THR A 233 6.55 0.76 -15.55
CA THR A 233 7.38 -0.35 -15.02
C THR A 233 7.50 -0.20 -13.51
N PHE A 234 7.23 -1.27 -12.76
CA PHE A 234 7.17 -1.25 -11.30
C PHE A 234 8.47 -1.80 -10.66
N GLU A 235 8.90 -1.24 -9.51
CA GLU A 235 10.16 -1.59 -8.81
C GLU A 235 10.21 -3.03 -8.31
N SER A 236 9.05 -3.59 -7.98
CA SER A 236 8.91 -4.95 -7.44
C SER A 236 7.87 -5.70 -8.26
N PRO A 237 7.93 -7.05 -8.27
CA PRO A 237 6.78 -7.84 -8.69
C PRO A 237 5.55 -7.31 -7.98
N LEU A 238 4.52 -6.97 -8.76
CA LEU A 238 3.24 -6.66 -8.15
C LEU A 238 2.84 -7.93 -7.39
N ASP A 239 2.60 -7.85 -6.08
CA ASP A 239 1.95 -8.92 -5.30
C ASP A 239 0.47 -9.03 -5.71
N MET A 240 0.25 -9.16 -7.02
CA MET A 240 -1.02 -9.37 -7.66
C MET A 240 -1.15 -10.84 -7.99
N LYS A 241 -2.33 -11.39 -7.74
CA LYS A 241 -2.73 -12.76 -8.11
C LYS A 241 -3.88 -12.72 -9.12
N GLU A 242 -4.22 -13.89 -9.64
CA GLU A 242 -5.36 -14.02 -10.55
C GLU A 242 -6.65 -13.47 -9.92
N GLY A 243 -7.19 -12.43 -10.56
CA GLY A 243 -8.39 -11.73 -10.12
C GLY A 243 -8.13 -10.38 -9.41
N ASP A 244 -6.88 -10.05 -9.10
CA ASP A 244 -6.51 -8.70 -8.69
C ASP A 244 -6.55 -7.73 -9.88
N GLU A 245 -6.79 -6.46 -9.59
CA GLU A 245 -6.91 -5.37 -10.56
C GLU A 245 -5.95 -4.24 -10.21
N LEU A 246 -5.43 -3.55 -11.20
CA LEU A 246 -4.72 -2.28 -11.05
C LEU A 246 -5.64 -1.20 -11.63
N ASP A 247 -6.17 -0.35 -10.77
CA ASP A 247 -6.92 0.84 -11.17
C ASP A 247 -5.92 1.89 -11.62
N LEU A 248 -5.78 2.09 -12.94
CA LEU A 248 -4.96 3.15 -13.53
C LEU A 248 -5.85 4.32 -13.92
N TYR A 249 -5.62 5.45 -13.29
CA TYR A 249 -6.26 6.73 -13.61
C TYR A 249 -5.32 7.53 -14.49
N CYS A 250 -5.73 7.77 -15.74
CA CYS A 250 -4.98 8.63 -16.65
C CYS A 250 -5.92 9.65 -17.26
N SER A 251 -5.55 10.93 -17.26
CA SER A 251 -6.32 11.98 -17.91
C SER A 251 -5.39 12.94 -18.61
N SER A 252 -5.85 13.55 -19.71
CA SER A 252 -5.20 14.75 -20.21
C SER A 252 -5.26 15.85 -19.13
N ILE A 253 -4.30 16.75 -19.14
CA ILE A 253 -4.27 17.89 -18.23
C ILE A 253 -5.37 18.89 -18.62
N ASP A 254 -5.68 18.97 -19.91
CA ASP A 254 -6.61 19.95 -20.49
C ASP A 254 -8.06 19.46 -20.56
N GLU A 255 -8.33 18.16 -20.41
CA GLU A 255 -9.70 17.63 -20.30
C GLU A 255 -9.94 16.98 -18.93
N ALA A 256 -11.07 17.30 -18.31
CA ALA A 256 -11.45 16.78 -17.00
C ALA A 256 -11.86 15.29 -17.01
N THR A 257 -11.86 14.61 -18.17
CA THR A 257 -12.28 13.22 -18.27
C THR A 257 -11.15 12.27 -17.91
N LEU A 258 -11.24 11.71 -16.70
CA LEU A 258 -10.44 10.59 -16.26
C LEU A 258 -10.77 9.36 -17.12
N LYS A 259 -9.83 8.91 -17.96
CA LYS A 259 -9.86 7.54 -18.48
C LYS A 259 -9.41 6.65 -17.32
N ASN A 260 -10.38 6.12 -16.59
CA ASN A 260 -10.13 5.03 -15.64
C ASN A 260 -9.98 3.74 -16.45
N THR A 261 -8.82 3.11 -16.35
CA THR A 261 -8.54 1.81 -16.93
C THR A 261 -8.32 0.82 -15.80
N VAL A 262 -9.21 -0.16 -15.71
CA VAL A 262 -9.02 -1.31 -14.83
C VAL A 262 -8.13 -2.31 -15.56
N VAL A 263 -6.90 -2.45 -15.10
CA VAL A 263 -5.89 -3.34 -15.68
C VAL A 263 -5.91 -4.66 -14.92
N LYS A 264 -6.13 -5.77 -15.61
CA LYS A 264 -6.16 -7.10 -15.00
C LYS A 264 -4.74 -7.61 -14.80
N TYR A 265 -4.55 -8.46 -13.77
CA TYR A 265 -3.29 -9.15 -13.49
C TYR A 265 -2.57 -9.69 -14.75
N ASN A 266 -3.30 -10.37 -15.64
CA ASN A 266 -2.71 -11.00 -16.83
C ASN A 266 -2.26 -10.02 -17.93
N GLN A 267 -2.62 -8.74 -17.82
CA GLN A 267 -2.15 -7.68 -18.72
C GLN A 267 -0.81 -7.08 -18.25
N ILE A 268 -0.40 -7.38 -17.01
CA ILE A 268 0.92 -7.02 -16.49
C ILE A 268 1.91 -8.12 -16.87
N VAL A 269 2.91 -7.77 -17.67
CA VAL A 269 3.94 -8.70 -18.14
C VAL A 269 5.30 -8.17 -17.72
N ASN A 270 6.11 -8.99 -17.07
CA ASN A 270 7.43 -8.62 -16.57
C ASN A 270 7.41 -7.33 -15.72
N ASN A 271 6.40 -7.17 -14.86
CA ASN A 271 6.18 -5.98 -14.02
C ASN A 271 5.98 -4.68 -14.83
N SER A 272 5.48 -4.80 -16.06
CA SER A 272 5.18 -3.66 -16.90
C SER A 272 3.77 -3.72 -17.46
N TYR A 273 3.17 -2.54 -17.64
CA TYR A 273 1.92 -2.33 -18.33
C TYR A 273 2.09 -1.28 -19.43
N VAL A 274 1.53 -1.54 -20.61
CA VAL A 274 1.49 -0.59 -21.72
C VAL A 274 0.08 -0.05 -21.84
N LEU A 275 -0.07 1.26 -21.67
CA LEU A 275 -1.28 1.99 -22.03
C LEU A 275 -1.11 2.55 -23.44
N ASP A 276 -1.93 2.09 -24.37
CA ASP A 276 -1.90 2.47 -25.77
C ASP A 276 -3.03 3.44 -26.15
N ASN A 277 -3.10 3.79 -27.44
CA ASN A 277 -4.17 4.58 -28.02
C ASN A 277 -4.32 5.97 -27.37
N LEU A 278 -3.18 6.65 -27.17
CA LEU A 278 -3.11 7.98 -26.59
C LEU A 278 -2.95 9.06 -27.67
N ASP A 279 -3.71 10.14 -27.51
CA ASP A 279 -3.72 11.29 -28.40
C ASP A 279 -2.57 12.23 -28.07
N GLU A 280 -2.28 13.19 -28.95
CA GLU A 280 -1.38 14.30 -28.62
C GLU A 280 -1.93 15.08 -27.42
N ASN A 281 -1.27 14.97 -26.27
CA ASN A 281 -1.62 15.72 -25.08
C ASN A 281 -0.53 15.62 -24.01
N ASN A 282 -0.68 16.45 -22.97
CA ASN A 282 -0.02 16.24 -21.69
C ASN A 282 -0.94 15.45 -20.78
N TYR A 283 -0.44 14.36 -20.22
CA TYR A 283 -1.19 13.47 -19.35
C TYR A 283 -0.72 13.59 -17.91
N LYS A 284 -1.67 13.47 -16.97
CA LYS A 284 -1.41 13.15 -15.56
C LYS A 284 -1.91 11.74 -15.27
N PHE A 285 -1.21 11.04 -14.39
CA PHE A 285 -1.60 9.68 -14.01
C PHE A 285 -1.51 9.43 -12.50
N SER A 286 -2.32 8.50 -12.03
CA SER A 286 -2.19 7.86 -10.73
C SER A 286 -2.72 6.43 -10.83
N TYR A 287 -2.39 5.56 -9.89
CA TYR A 287 -2.84 4.19 -9.87
C TYR A 287 -2.91 3.63 -8.45
N GLN A 288 -3.72 2.59 -8.29
CA GLN A 288 -3.73 1.75 -7.10
C GLN A 288 -4.05 0.31 -7.46
N VAL A 289 -3.45 -0.63 -6.74
CA VAL A 289 -3.78 -2.04 -6.84
C VAL A 289 -4.99 -2.34 -5.95
N ARG A 290 -5.93 -3.08 -6.51
CA ARG A 290 -7.09 -3.65 -5.82
C ARG A 290 -6.91 -5.16 -5.77
N GLN A 291 -6.61 -5.67 -4.59
CA GLN A 291 -6.52 -7.11 -4.38
C GLN A 291 -7.92 -7.71 -4.23
N LYS A 292 -8.19 -8.84 -4.90
CA LYS A 292 -9.45 -9.60 -4.86
C LYS A 292 -9.76 -10.15 -3.47
N GLU A 293 -8.71 -10.50 -2.75
CA GLU A 293 -8.73 -10.93 -1.35
C GLU A 293 -7.63 -10.14 -0.65
N GLY A 294 -7.94 -8.93 -0.19
CA GLY A 294 -6.98 -8.05 0.45
C GLY A 294 -7.47 -6.61 0.57
N ALA A 295 -6.59 -5.74 1.06
CA ALA A 295 -6.83 -4.30 1.10
C ALA A 295 -6.67 -3.66 -0.30
N ILE A 296 -7.29 -2.50 -0.48
CA ILE A 296 -6.98 -1.62 -1.61
C ILE A 296 -5.69 -0.90 -1.25
N THR A 297 -4.73 -0.84 -2.18
CA THR A 297 -3.47 -0.17 -1.92
C THR A 297 -3.62 1.35 -2.01
N SER A 298 -2.74 2.12 -1.38
CA SER A 298 -2.79 3.58 -1.44
C SER A 298 -2.51 4.12 -2.85
N LEU A 299 -3.17 5.20 -3.26
CA LEU A 299 -2.92 5.82 -4.57
C LEU A 299 -1.45 6.28 -4.73
N GLU A 300 -0.83 5.92 -5.86
CA GLU A 300 0.52 6.34 -6.27
C GLU A 300 0.50 6.96 -7.68
N PRO A 301 1.45 7.81 -8.09
CA PRO A 301 2.45 8.45 -7.23
C PRO A 301 1.76 9.37 -6.21
N LYS A 302 2.33 9.50 -5.01
CA LYS A 302 1.76 10.36 -3.95
C LYS A 302 1.58 11.80 -4.43
N VAL A 303 0.59 12.49 -3.84
CA VAL A 303 0.28 13.89 -4.13
C VAL A 303 1.53 14.75 -3.91
N GLY A 304 2.00 15.41 -4.97
CA GLY A 304 3.19 16.28 -4.94
C GLY A 304 4.39 15.76 -5.74
N GLU A 305 4.38 14.50 -6.18
CA GLU A 305 5.35 14.00 -7.16
C GLU A 305 4.97 14.41 -8.59
N LYS A 306 5.92 14.42 -9.54
CA LYS A 306 5.64 14.81 -10.94
C LYS A 306 5.09 13.61 -11.72
N ASN A 307 3.78 13.40 -11.65
CA ASN A 307 3.03 12.29 -12.28
C ASN A 307 2.59 12.60 -13.73
N THR A 308 3.48 13.16 -14.57
CA THR A 308 3.10 13.58 -15.93
C THR A 308 3.98 13.01 -17.02
N PHE A 309 3.40 12.84 -18.21
CA PHE A 309 4.08 12.51 -19.46
C PHE A 309 3.39 13.20 -20.63
N THR A 310 4.07 13.27 -21.78
CA THR A 310 3.55 13.95 -22.97
C THR A 310 3.64 13.02 -24.17
N ILE A 311 2.56 12.94 -24.95
CA ILE A 311 2.58 12.32 -26.29
C ILE A 311 2.74 13.44 -27.31
N THR A 312 3.76 13.34 -28.15
CA THR A 312 4.08 14.33 -29.19
C THR A 312 4.28 13.61 -30.52
N PRO A 313 3.24 13.54 -31.37
CA PRO A 313 3.38 13.09 -32.75
C PRO A 313 4.36 13.96 -33.54
N PRO A 314 4.95 13.44 -34.63
CA PRO A 314 5.72 14.27 -35.54
C PRO A 314 4.81 15.24 -36.31
N ASP A 315 5.41 16.34 -36.80
CA ASP A 315 4.70 17.28 -37.66
C ASP A 315 4.09 16.57 -38.89
N PRO A 316 2.83 16.88 -39.26
CA PRO A 316 2.23 16.36 -40.47
C PRO A 316 3.10 16.66 -41.70
N LEU A 317 3.24 15.68 -42.60
CA LEU A 317 3.90 15.89 -43.88
C LEU A 317 3.02 16.78 -44.75
N LYS A 318 3.52 17.95 -45.13
CA LYS A 318 2.88 18.85 -46.10
C LYS A 318 3.80 19.03 -47.29
N PHE A 319 3.25 18.97 -48.49
CA PHE A 319 3.99 19.22 -49.71
C PHE A 319 3.11 19.91 -50.74
N THR A 320 3.73 20.55 -51.72
CA THR A 320 3.06 20.94 -52.96
C THR A 320 3.67 20.18 -54.11
N ALA A 321 2.87 19.88 -55.13
CA ALA A 321 3.33 19.30 -56.39
C ALA A 321 2.88 20.20 -57.54
N THR A 322 3.83 20.68 -58.33
CA THR A 322 3.57 21.57 -59.46
C THR A 322 4.20 21.02 -60.73
N LYS A 323 3.57 21.32 -61.87
CA LYS A 323 4.16 21.00 -63.16
C LYS A 323 5.41 21.85 -63.37
N LYS A 324 6.55 21.21 -63.62
CA LYS A 324 7.81 21.88 -64.00
C LYS A 324 7.99 21.95 -65.51
N GLN A 325 7.69 20.87 -66.23
CA GLN A 325 7.83 20.80 -67.69
C GLN A 325 6.73 19.95 -68.33
N ASP A 326 6.16 20.42 -69.44
CA ASP A 326 5.26 19.63 -70.29
C ASP A 326 6.02 18.55 -71.07
N VAL A 327 5.32 17.49 -71.49
CA VAL A 327 5.88 16.54 -72.46
C VAL A 327 6.03 17.26 -73.80
N LEU A 328 7.26 17.36 -74.30
CA LEU A 328 7.61 18.21 -75.45
C LEU A 328 7.17 17.61 -76.79
N CYS A 329 6.97 16.30 -76.86
CA CYS A 329 6.57 15.59 -78.07
C CYS A 329 5.49 14.55 -77.76
N ASN A 330 4.54 14.35 -78.69
CA ASN A 330 3.50 13.34 -78.51
C ASN A 330 4.14 11.94 -78.36
N GLY A 331 3.79 11.23 -77.28
CA GLY A 331 4.36 9.93 -76.94
C GLY A 331 5.73 9.96 -76.26
N GLY A 332 6.33 11.14 -76.04
CA GLY A 332 7.57 11.28 -75.27
C GLY A 332 7.37 11.15 -73.75
N ASP A 333 8.47 11.24 -73.02
CA ASP A 333 8.54 11.10 -71.55
C ASP A 333 9.27 12.28 -70.89
N THR A 334 9.40 13.42 -71.58
CA THR A 334 10.12 14.60 -71.09
C THR A 334 9.34 15.40 -70.03
N GLY A 335 8.22 14.89 -69.53
CA GLY A 335 7.41 15.59 -68.52
C GLY A 335 8.11 15.58 -67.16
N GLU A 336 7.99 16.70 -66.43
CA GLU A 336 8.59 16.87 -65.10
C GLU A 336 7.58 17.44 -64.09
N ILE A 337 7.62 16.92 -62.86
CA ILE A 337 6.89 17.43 -61.70
C ILE A 337 7.91 17.90 -60.66
N GLU A 338 7.71 19.10 -60.13
CA GLU A 338 8.43 19.65 -58.98
C GLU A 338 7.61 19.43 -57.70
N ILE A 339 8.28 18.97 -56.64
CA ILE A 339 7.69 18.74 -55.33
C ILE A 339 8.44 19.57 -54.28
N GLU A 340 7.71 20.41 -53.57
CA GLU A 340 8.23 21.22 -52.47
C GLU A 340 7.70 20.68 -51.14
N ILE A 341 8.59 20.21 -50.26
CA ILE A 341 8.22 19.77 -48.91
C ILE A 341 8.12 20.99 -48.01
N LEU A 342 6.94 21.22 -47.45
CA LEU A 342 6.64 22.34 -46.54
C LEU A 342 6.85 21.98 -45.07
N SER A 343 6.56 20.72 -44.68
CA SER A 343 6.77 20.18 -43.32
C SER A 343 6.89 18.65 -43.36
N GLY A 344 7.35 18.05 -42.26
CA GLY A 344 7.68 16.63 -42.16
C GLY A 344 9.19 16.38 -42.12
N ILE A 345 9.60 15.18 -41.70
CA ILE A 345 11.01 14.77 -41.63
C ILE A 345 11.18 13.48 -42.43
N GLY A 346 12.18 13.46 -43.31
CA GLY A 346 12.47 12.31 -44.17
C GLY A 346 13.09 11.11 -43.43
N PRO A 347 13.45 10.03 -44.16
CA PRO A 347 13.49 9.93 -45.62
C PRO A 347 12.13 10.05 -46.32
N TYR A 348 12.16 10.71 -47.50
CA TYR A 348 10.99 10.84 -48.38
C TYR A 348 11.01 9.81 -49.50
N ARG A 349 9.84 9.29 -49.85
CA ARG A 349 9.62 8.49 -51.08
C ARG A 349 8.50 9.12 -51.88
N PHE A 350 8.63 9.07 -53.19
CA PHE A 350 7.73 9.76 -54.11
C PHE A 350 7.05 8.74 -55.00
N PHE A 351 5.74 8.91 -55.18
CA PHE A 351 4.93 8.04 -56.02
C PHE A 351 4.14 8.89 -57.01
N VAL A 352 4.05 8.40 -58.24
CA VAL A 352 3.21 8.97 -59.30
C VAL A 352 2.34 7.85 -59.83
N ASP A 353 1.02 8.04 -59.81
CA ASP A 353 0.02 7.03 -60.20
C ASP A 353 0.23 5.68 -59.46
N ASN A 354 0.59 5.74 -58.18
CA ASN A 354 0.96 4.59 -57.31
C ASN A 354 2.26 3.86 -57.67
N ALA A 355 3.03 4.33 -58.66
CA ALA A 355 4.36 3.79 -58.95
C ALA A 355 5.43 4.65 -58.26
N GLU A 356 6.36 4.00 -57.55
CA GLU A 356 7.48 4.71 -56.93
C GLU A 356 8.38 5.33 -58.01
N LYS A 357 8.84 6.55 -57.75
CA LYS A 357 9.70 7.33 -58.63
C LYS A 357 10.92 7.83 -57.88
N THR A 358 12.06 7.81 -58.56
CA THR A 358 13.26 8.52 -58.11
C THR A 358 13.04 10.01 -58.33
N ALA A 359 13.38 10.82 -57.33
CA ALA A 359 13.39 12.27 -57.43
C ALA A 359 14.80 12.80 -57.16
N THR A 360 15.20 13.86 -57.86
CA THR A 360 16.48 14.55 -57.66
C THR A 360 16.26 15.86 -56.93
N LEU A 361 17.08 16.17 -55.93
CA LEU A 361 16.98 17.42 -55.18
C LEU A 361 17.70 18.56 -55.92
N GLU A 362 16.96 19.60 -56.31
CA GLU A 362 17.44 20.79 -57.01
C GLU A 362 16.88 22.05 -56.33
N GLY A 363 17.74 22.96 -55.88
CA GLY A 363 17.28 24.24 -55.29
C GLY A 363 16.36 24.08 -54.07
N GLY A 364 16.49 22.97 -53.31
CA GLY A 364 15.62 22.67 -52.16
C GLY A 364 14.31 21.95 -52.51
N LYS A 365 14.07 21.62 -53.79
CA LYS A 365 12.85 20.95 -54.26
C LYS A 365 13.18 19.63 -54.97
N TYR A 366 12.27 18.67 -54.88
CA TYR A 366 12.43 17.34 -55.47
C TYR A 366 11.83 17.31 -56.88
N ILE A 367 12.60 16.86 -57.86
CA ILE A 367 12.17 16.82 -59.26
C ILE A 367 12.00 15.39 -59.71
N ILE A 368 10.79 15.05 -60.15
CA ILE A 368 10.47 13.76 -60.80
C ILE A 368 10.49 13.97 -62.31
N ARG A 369 11.22 13.10 -63.03
CA ARG A 369 11.39 13.15 -64.49
C ARG A 369 10.88 11.88 -65.15
N GLY A 370 10.86 11.88 -66.48
CA GLY A 370 10.51 10.68 -67.25
C GLY A 370 9.01 10.41 -67.27
N LEU A 371 8.18 11.45 -67.21
CA LEU A 371 6.73 11.33 -67.19
C LEU A 371 6.15 11.46 -68.60
N SER A 372 5.30 10.51 -69.01
CA SER A 372 4.67 10.44 -70.33
C SER A 372 3.14 10.55 -70.24
N THR A 373 2.54 11.27 -71.20
CA THR A 373 1.08 11.32 -71.35
C THR A 373 0.48 10.05 -71.97
N ASN A 374 1.29 9.04 -72.33
CA ASN A 374 0.84 7.85 -73.05
C ASN A 374 0.04 8.19 -74.31
N GLN A 375 0.51 9.18 -75.09
CA GLN A 375 -0.14 9.70 -76.30
C GLN A 375 -1.45 10.48 -76.09
N ALA A 376 -1.87 10.73 -74.85
CA ALA A 376 -2.99 11.63 -74.56
C ALA A 376 -2.59 13.11 -74.75
N SER A 377 -3.57 13.95 -75.09
CA SER A 377 -3.41 15.41 -75.20
C SER A 377 -3.21 16.08 -73.84
N SER A 378 -3.66 15.45 -72.76
CA SER A 378 -3.38 15.82 -71.38
C SER A 378 -3.46 14.59 -70.48
N LYS A 379 -2.71 14.61 -69.37
CA LYS A 379 -2.77 13.57 -68.33
C LYS A 379 -2.66 14.23 -66.95
N VAL A 380 -3.53 13.83 -66.03
CA VAL A 380 -3.43 14.19 -64.61
C VAL A 380 -2.66 13.08 -63.91
N TYR A 381 -1.74 13.46 -63.03
CA TYR A 381 -0.94 12.53 -62.24
C TYR A 381 -1.35 12.60 -60.78
N ASP A 382 -1.54 11.45 -60.15
CA ASP A 382 -1.74 11.36 -58.72
C ASP A 382 -0.38 11.29 -58.02
N VAL A 383 0.01 12.37 -57.35
CA VAL A 383 1.28 12.46 -56.60
C VAL A 383 1.05 12.10 -55.14
N LYS A 384 1.86 11.18 -54.61
CA LYS A 384 1.91 10.86 -53.17
C LYS A 384 3.34 10.96 -52.68
N VAL A 385 3.50 11.49 -51.47
CA VAL A 385 4.79 11.55 -50.79
C VAL A 385 4.65 10.82 -49.47
N THR A 386 5.64 9.99 -49.14
CA THR A 386 5.72 9.34 -47.83
C THR A 386 6.92 9.87 -47.07
N ALA A 387 6.81 10.08 -45.77
CA ALA A 387 7.90 10.45 -44.87
C ALA A 387 7.97 9.41 -43.74
N ASN A 388 9.13 8.78 -43.52
CA ASN A 388 9.31 7.76 -42.48
C ASN A 388 8.25 6.62 -42.49
N GLY A 389 7.75 6.26 -43.67
CA GLY A 389 6.71 5.24 -43.82
C GLY A 389 5.27 5.74 -43.60
N CYS A 390 5.07 7.00 -43.23
CA CYS A 390 3.77 7.66 -43.14
C CYS A 390 3.35 8.17 -44.51
N VAL A 391 2.09 7.92 -44.89
CA VAL A 391 1.56 8.30 -46.21
C VAL A 391 0.68 9.53 -46.04
N GLU A 392 1.07 10.64 -46.65
CA GLU A 392 0.18 11.78 -46.80
C GLU A 392 -0.28 11.91 -48.25
N LYS A 393 -1.57 12.18 -48.41
CA LYS A 393 -2.16 12.51 -49.72
C LYS A 393 -2.11 14.02 -49.90
N ASN A 394 -1.92 14.46 -51.14
CA ASN A 394 -2.05 15.87 -51.47
C ASN A 394 -3.45 16.36 -51.00
N PRO A 395 -3.56 17.45 -50.22
CA PRO A 395 -4.85 18.00 -49.82
C PRO A 395 -5.71 18.44 -51.02
#